data_AF-A0A7D7VSY0-F1
#
_entry.id   AF-A0A7D7VSY0-F1
#
_cell.length_a   1.000
_cell.length_b   1.000
_cell.length_c   1.000
_cell.angle_alpha   90.00
_cell.angle_beta   90.00
_cell.angle_gamma   90.00
#
_symmetry.space_group_name_H-M   'P 1'
#
loop_
_entity.id
_entity.type
_entity.pdbx_description
1 polymer ?
#
loop_
_entity_poly.entity_id
_entity_poly.type
_entity_poly.pdbx_seq_one_letter_code
_entity_poly.pdbx_strand_id
1 'polypeptide(L)'
;MKYEPLKPNKYYHIYNQGNNGEDIFLEAINYDYFLKLLKKHILPVADIWSYCLLKNHFHFLVQIKEVNEEKKISKSFSNFFNSYSKSINKKYNRSGSLFRDRFKRIKIEDEIYLKRLIIYINLNPIYHGFVKNLDDYKYVSYLSLISEKETLLKRKEVLSLFENKENFKHHIIDKQIEFNEKLKELILE
;
A
#
# COMPACT_ATOMS: atom_id res chain seq x y z
N MET A 1 -19.45 -0.63 14.22
CA MET A 1 -18.13 -0.01 14.43
C MET A 1 -18.15 1.43 13.89
N LYS A 2 -17.97 2.46 14.73
CA LYS A 2 -17.80 3.84 14.24
C LYS A 2 -16.38 3.94 13.68
N TYR A 3 -16.25 4.14 12.37
CA TYR A 3 -14.95 4.31 11.73
C TYR A 3 -14.44 5.73 11.96
N GLU A 4 -13.17 5.87 12.33
CA GLU A 4 -12.56 7.19 12.47
C GLU A 4 -12.48 7.88 11.10
N PRO A 5 -12.94 9.14 10.98
CA PRO A 5 -12.76 9.90 9.75
C PRO A 5 -11.28 10.08 9.45
N LEU A 6 -10.93 10.09 8.16
CA LEU A 6 -9.58 10.45 7.72
C LEU A 6 -9.40 11.96 7.93
N LYS A 7 -8.46 12.34 8.79
CA LYS A 7 -8.23 13.74 9.17
C LYS A 7 -7.06 14.33 8.40
N PRO A 8 -7.13 15.62 8.00
CA PRO A 8 -6.00 16.33 7.40
C PRO A 8 -4.71 16.25 8.24
N ASN A 9 -3.57 16.26 7.57
CA ASN A 9 -2.22 16.24 8.15
C ASN A 9 -1.95 15.03 9.06
N LYS A 10 -2.71 13.94 8.91
CA LYS A 10 -2.52 12.68 9.61
C LYS A 10 -2.16 11.55 8.64
N TYR A 11 -1.40 10.60 9.18
CA TYR A 11 -0.93 9.42 8.47
C TYR A 11 -1.86 8.25 8.71
N TYR A 12 -2.10 7.46 7.68
CA TYR A 12 -2.94 6.28 7.76
C TYR A 12 -2.35 5.11 6.98
N HIS A 13 -2.36 3.93 7.61
CA HIS A 13 -2.28 2.66 6.91
C HIS A 13 -3.65 2.34 6.33
N ILE A 14 -3.78 2.32 5.02
CA ILE A 14 -5.02 1.98 4.32
C ILE A 14 -4.83 0.65 3.60
N TYR A 15 -5.71 -0.30 3.85
CA TYR A 15 -5.63 -1.62 3.25
C TYR A 15 -7.00 -2.23 3.05
N ASN A 16 -7.10 -3.13 2.07
CA ASN A 16 -8.27 -3.95 1.86
C ASN A 16 -7.87 -5.22 1.11
N GLN A 17 -8.77 -6.20 1.11
CA GLN A 17 -8.59 -7.48 0.46
C GLN A 17 -9.83 -7.86 -0.34
N GLY A 18 -9.64 -8.80 -1.27
CA GLY A 18 -10.71 -9.39 -2.04
C GLY A 18 -11.77 -10.01 -1.15
N ASN A 19 -13.01 -9.91 -1.61
CA ASN A 19 -14.11 -10.63 -0.99
C ASN A 19 -13.80 -12.13 -1.05
N ASN A 20 -14.07 -12.85 0.04
CA ASN A 20 -13.70 -14.27 0.19
C ASN A 20 -12.20 -14.60 -0.04
N GLY A 21 -11.30 -13.60 0.01
CA GLY A 21 -9.87 -13.81 -0.26
C GLY A 21 -9.53 -13.94 -1.75
N GLU A 22 -10.49 -13.65 -2.64
CA GLU A 22 -10.31 -13.70 -4.08
C GLU A 22 -9.31 -12.68 -4.60
N ASP A 23 -8.79 -12.95 -5.79
CA ASP A 23 -7.87 -12.04 -6.47
C ASP A 23 -8.57 -10.74 -6.87
N ILE A 24 -7.97 -9.63 -6.50
CA ILE A 24 -8.39 -8.28 -6.92
C ILE A 24 -7.56 -7.79 -8.11
N PHE A 25 -6.39 -8.41 -8.39
CA PHE A 25 -5.57 -8.18 -9.58
C PHE A 25 -5.40 -9.50 -10.33
N LEU A 26 -6.14 -9.68 -11.42
CA LEU A 26 -6.17 -10.92 -12.18
C LEU A 26 -5.04 -10.99 -13.22
N GLU A 27 -4.57 -9.83 -13.68
CA GLU A 27 -3.51 -9.70 -14.68
C GLU A 27 -2.75 -8.37 -14.51
N ALA A 28 -1.62 -8.23 -15.19
CA ALA A 28 -0.72 -7.06 -15.08
C ALA A 28 -1.44 -5.71 -15.28
N ILE A 29 -2.29 -5.59 -16.30
CA ILE A 29 -2.99 -4.33 -16.61
C ILE A 29 -3.96 -3.90 -15.49
N ASN A 30 -4.36 -4.81 -14.60
CA ASN A 30 -5.20 -4.46 -13.45
C ASN A 30 -4.41 -3.64 -12.42
N TYR A 31 -3.15 -4.00 -12.17
CA TYR A 31 -2.26 -3.24 -11.29
C TYR A 31 -2.03 -1.82 -11.84
N ASP A 32 -1.73 -1.71 -13.12
CA ASP A 32 -1.51 -0.42 -13.78
C ASP A 32 -2.76 0.47 -13.73
N TYR A 33 -3.93 -0.13 -13.98
CA TYR A 33 -5.20 0.57 -13.88
C TYR A 33 -5.50 1.03 -12.45
N PHE A 34 -5.18 0.22 -11.44
CA PHE A 34 -5.33 0.59 -10.04
C PHE A 34 -4.45 1.79 -9.68
N LEU A 35 -3.18 1.79 -10.08
CA LEU A 35 -2.26 2.92 -9.89
C LEU A 35 -2.70 4.17 -10.66
N LYS A 36 -3.29 4.00 -11.86
CA LYS A 36 -3.90 5.11 -12.60
C LYS A 36 -5.08 5.73 -11.83
N LEU A 37 -5.94 4.90 -11.22
CA LEU A 37 -7.03 5.38 -10.37
C LEU A 37 -6.51 6.02 -9.08
N LEU A 38 -5.41 5.51 -8.50
CA LEU A 38 -4.75 6.11 -7.34
C LEU A 38 -4.29 7.53 -7.67
N LYS A 39 -3.64 7.71 -8.82
CA LYS A 39 -3.23 9.03 -9.33
C LYS A 39 -4.43 9.96 -9.52
N LYS A 40 -5.53 9.46 -10.08
CA LYS A 40 -6.73 10.25 -10.39
C LYS A 40 -7.51 10.67 -9.13
N HIS A 41 -7.65 9.77 -8.17
CA HIS A 41 -8.60 9.94 -7.08
C HIS A 41 -7.94 10.19 -5.73
N ILE A 42 -6.79 9.60 -5.44
CA ILE A 42 -6.16 9.68 -4.12
C ILE A 42 -5.14 10.82 -4.04
N LEU A 43 -4.27 10.98 -5.04
CA LEU A 43 -3.26 12.06 -5.02
C LEU A 43 -3.81 13.49 -4.83
N PRO A 44 -5.02 13.84 -5.29
CA PRO A 44 -5.61 15.15 -5.01
C PRO A 44 -5.91 15.41 -3.52
N VAL A 45 -6.01 14.37 -2.69
CA VAL A 45 -6.42 14.47 -1.27
C VAL A 45 -5.42 13.84 -0.30
N ALA A 46 -4.43 13.10 -0.79
CA ALA A 46 -3.43 12.45 0.04
C ALA A 46 -2.10 12.30 -0.70
N ASP A 47 -1.01 12.35 0.05
CA ASP A 47 0.32 11.98 -0.41
C ASP A 47 0.59 10.50 -0.13
N ILE A 48 1.30 9.83 -1.05
CA ILE A 48 1.62 8.40 -0.92
C ILE A 48 3.06 8.28 -0.42
N TRP A 49 3.24 7.56 0.68
CA TRP A 49 4.56 7.32 1.28
C TRP A 49 5.10 5.93 0.94
N SER A 50 4.23 4.92 0.94
CA SER A 50 4.60 3.54 0.63
C SER A 50 3.38 2.78 0.10
N TYR A 51 3.60 1.79 -0.75
CA TYR A 51 2.53 0.88 -1.19
C TYR A 51 3.04 -0.52 -1.50
N CYS A 52 2.14 -1.50 -1.40
CA CYS A 52 2.31 -2.83 -1.95
C CYS A 52 0.96 -3.33 -2.48
N LEU A 53 0.93 -3.81 -3.71
CA LEU A 53 -0.22 -4.46 -4.32
C LEU A 53 0.09 -5.95 -4.45
N LEU A 54 -0.65 -6.80 -3.75
CA LEU A 54 -0.59 -8.26 -3.83
C LEU A 54 -1.86 -8.77 -4.51
N LYS A 55 -1.81 -9.98 -5.07
CA LYS A 55 -2.87 -10.52 -5.94
C LYS A 55 -4.30 -10.36 -5.38
N ASN A 56 -4.48 -10.61 -4.08
CA ASN A 56 -5.76 -10.54 -3.39
C ASN A 56 -5.89 -9.39 -2.38
N HIS A 57 -4.88 -8.54 -2.18
CA HIS A 57 -4.97 -7.42 -1.23
C HIS A 57 -3.93 -6.33 -1.50
N PHE A 58 -4.10 -5.17 -0.89
CA PHE A 58 -3.12 -4.09 -1.01
C PHE A 58 -2.91 -3.36 0.32
N HIS A 59 -1.78 -2.68 0.41
CA HIS A 59 -1.44 -1.79 1.51
C HIS A 59 -0.95 -0.45 0.98
N PHE A 60 -1.44 0.63 1.56
CA PHE A 60 -1.00 2.00 1.33
C PHE A 60 -0.64 2.66 2.65
N LEU A 61 0.45 3.39 2.67
CA LEU A 61 0.71 4.41 3.68
C LEU A 61 0.49 5.77 3.03
N VAL A 62 -0.47 6.52 3.57
CA VAL A 62 -0.84 7.83 3.05
C VAL A 62 -0.78 8.89 4.14
N GLN A 63 -0.48 10.13 3.74
CA GLN A 63 -0.69 11.31 4.56
C GLN A 63 -1.82 12.12 3.93
N ILE A 64 -2.88 12.40 4.69
CA ILE A 64 -4.01 13.16 4.17
C ILE A 64 -3.61 14.63 4.05
N LYS A 65 -3.83 15.22 2.88
CA LYS A 65 -3.54 16.62 2.62
C LYS A 65 -4.52 17.52 3.36
N GLU A 66 -4.11 18.75 3.59
CA GLU A 66 -5.03 19.81 3.96
C GLU A 66 -6.05 20.02 2.84
N VAL A 67 -7.33 19.87 3.18
CA VAL A 67 -8.44 20.11 2.26
C VAL A 67 -9.53 20.88 2.98
N ASN A 68 -10.14 21.83 2.27
CA ASN A 68 -11.16 22.71 2.83
C ASN A 68 -12.46 21.96 3.21
N GLU A 69 -12.65 20.72 2.71
CA GLU A 69 -13.87 19.94 2.92
C GLU A 69 -13.55 18.47 3.22
N GLU A 70 -13.83 18.00 4.45
CA GLU A 70 -13.61 16.59 4.84
C GLU A 70 -14.38 15.59 3.96
N LYS A 71 -15.57 15.99 3.47
CA LYS A 71 -16.38 15.19 2.55
C LYS A 71 -15.63 14.85 1.26
N LYS A 72 -14.69 15.71 0.82
CA LYS A 72 -13.87 15.51 -0.38
C LYS A 72 -12.91 14.32 -0.23
N ILE A 73 -12.34 14.10 0.96
CA ILE A 73 -11.47 12.93 1.23
C ILE A 73 -12.28 11.65 1.08
N SER A 74 -13.38 11.55 1.84
CA SER A 74 -14.23 10.35 1.83
C SER A 74 -14.78 10.04 0.43
N LYS A 75 -15.21 11.07 -0.30
CA LYS A 75 -15.68 10.93 -1.69
C LYS A 75 -14.58 10.46 -2.64
N SER A 76 -13.36 10.95 -2.47
CA SER A 76 -12.21 10.57 -3.29
C SER A 76 -11.83 9.09 -3.13
N PHE A 77 -11.74 8.60 -1.89
CA PHE A 77 -11.54 7.17 -1.62
C PHE A 77 -12.73 6.33 -2.11
N SER A 78 -13.97 6.79 -1.91
CA SER A 78 -15.15 6.10 -2.43
C SER A 78 -15.10 5.96 -3.97
N ASN A 79 -14.77 7.04 -4.67
CA ASN A 79 -14.64 7.02 -6.13
C ASN A 79 -13.51 6.09 -6.60
N PHE A 80 -12.38 6.06 -5.90
CA PHE A 80 -11.26 5.16 -6.16
C PHE A 80 -11.69 3.69 -6.14
N PHE A 81 -12.24 3.23 -5.01
CA PHE A 81 -12.68 1.84 -4.85
C PHE A 81 -13.81 1.48 -5.82
N ASN A 82 -14.82 2.34 -5.95
CA ASN A 82 -15.97 2.08 -6.81
C ASN A 82 -15.58 2.00 -8.29
N SER A 83 -14.67 2.85 -8.75
CA SER A 83 -14.20 2.83 -10.15
C SER A 83 -13.47 1.54 -10.46
N TYR A 84 -12.61 1.08 -9.55
CA TYR A 84 -11.88 -0.17 -9.73
C TYR A 84 -12.81 -1.38 -9.73
N SER A 85 -13.66 -1.52 -8.70
CA SER A 85 -14.60 -2.65 -8.60
C SER A 85 -15.52 -2.74 -9.82
N LYS A 86 -16.05 -1.61 -10.30
CA LYS A 86 -16.88 -1.59 -11.52
C LYS A 86 -16.12 -2.04 -12.77
N SER A 87 -14.87 -1.63 -12.91
CA SER A 87 -14.02 -2.00 -14.04
C SER A 87 -13.73 -3.50 -14.06
N ILE A 88 -13.30 -4.06 -12.91
CA ILE A 88 -13.04 -5.50 -12.75
C ILE A 88 -14.32 -6.31 -12.99
N ASN A 89 -15.43 -5.92 -12.35
CA ASN A 89 -16.69 -6.63 -12.52
C ASN A 89 -17.16 -6.64 -13.98
N LYS A 90 -17.07 -5.50 -14.66
CA LYS A 90 -17.41 -5.41 -16.09
C LYS A 90 -16.48 -6.25 -16.96
N LYS A 91 -15.16 -6.17 -16.74
CA LYS A 91 -14.16 -6.85 -17.58
C LYS A 91 -14.25 -8.37 -17.46
N TYR A 92 -14.49 -8.87 -16.25
CA TYR A 92 -14.45 -10.32 -15.95
C TYR A 92 -15.82 -10.94 -15.72
N ASN A 93 -16.90 -10.23 -16.12
CA ASN A 93 -18.28 -10.67 -15.95
C ASN A 93 -18.61 -11.13 -14.51
N ARG A 94 -18.05 -10.42 -13.52
CA ARG A 94 -18.31 -10.69 -12.09
C ARG A 94 -19.49 -9.86 -11.60
N SER A 95 -20.17 -10.39 -10.59
CA SER A 95 -21.20 -9.68 -9.83
C SER A 95 -20.79 -9.57 -8.36
N GLY A 96 -21.48 -8.71 -7.61
CA GLY A 96 -21.21 -8.52 -6.18
C GLY A 96 -19.99 -7.64 -5.86
N SER A 97 -19.60 -7.67 -4.58
CA SER A 97 -18.49 -6.85 -4.09
C SER A 97 -17.14 -7.47 -4.44
N LEU A 98 -16.24 -6.67 -5.02
CA LEU A 98 -14.86 -7.09 -5.26
C LEU A 98 -14.05 -7.16 -3.95
N PHE A 99 -14.26 -6.19 -3.07
CA PHE A 99 -13.57 -6.12 -1.77
C PHE A 99 -14.46 -6.67 -0.66
N ARG A 100 -13.87 -7.26 0.38
CA ARG A 100 -14.64 -7.86 1.49
C ARG A 100 -15.56 -6.85 2.19
N ASP A 101 -15.08 -5.63 2.36
CA ASP A 101 -15.79 -4.55 3.07
C ASP A 101 -15.27 -3.18 2.63
N ARG A 102 -15.67 -2.13 3.35
CA ARG A 102 -14.95 -0.84 3.31
C ARG A 102 -13.47 -1.05 3.65
N PHE A 103 -12.60 -0.25 3.05
CA PHE A 103 -11.18 -0.27 3.36
C PHE A 103 -10.95 -0.03 4.85
N LYS A 104 -10.01 -0.80 5.41
CA LYS A 104 -9.54 -0.62 6.77
C LYS A 104 -8.55 0.54 6.81
N ARG A 105 -8.50 1.22 7.96
CA ARG A 105 -7.60 2.33 8.21
C ARG A 105 -7.07 2.25 9.64
N ILE A 106 -5.77 2.47 9.80
CA ILE A 106 -5.11 2.62 11.10
C ILE A 106 -4.40 3.96 11.08
N LYS A 107 -4.74 4.84 12.02
CA LYS A 107 -4.07 6.13 12.18
C LYS A 107 -2.68 5.90 12.78
N ILE A 108 -1.68 6.57 12.25
CA ILE A 108 -0.30 6.50 12.73
C ILE A 108 -0.02 7.75 13.56
N GLU A 109 0.42 7.55 14.80
CA GLU A 109 0.66 8.65 15.75
C GLU A 109 2.15 8.84 16.09
N ASP A 110 2.98 7.81 15.90
CA ASP A 110 4.40 7.86 16.17
C ASP A 110 5.26 7.53 14.94
N GLU A 111 6.43 8.18 14.86
CA GLU A 111 7.36 8.03 13.74
C GLU A 111 8.02 6.64 13.71
N ILE A 112 8.22 6.02 14.87
CA ILE A 112 8.80 4.67 14.96
C ILE A 112 7.89 3.66 14.26
N TYR A 113 6.59 3.72 14.52
CA TYR A 113 5.58 2.90 13.86
C TYR A 113 5.47 3.25 12.38
N LEU A 114 5.57 4.53 12.01
CA LEU A 114 5.63 4.97 10.61
C LEU A 114 6.77 4.28 9.85
N LYS A 115 8.01 4.33 10.38
CA LYS A 115 9.18 3.67 9.80
C LYS A 115 8.96 2.15 9.71
N ARG A 116 8.51 1.51 10.78
CA ARG A 116 8.21 0.07 10.81
C ARG A 116 7.19 -0.32 9.76
N LEU A 117 6.15 0.49 9.57
CA LEU A 117 5.10 0.25 8.60
C LEU A 117 5.62 0.41 7.16
N ILE A 118 6.48 1.39 6.88
CA ILE A 118 7.13 1.52 5.56
C ILE A 118 7.91 0.25 5.23
N ILE A 119 8.72 -0.26 6.17
CA ILE A 119 9.48 -1.50 6.00
C ILE A 119 8.54 -2.70 5.79
N TYR A 120 7.51 -2.84 6.65
CA TYR A 120 6.52 -3.91 6.54
C TYR A 120 5.82 -3.92 5.18
N ILE A 121 5.33 -2.77 4.71
CA ILE A 121 4.66 -2.66 3.40
C ILE A 121 5.59 -3.09 2.28
N ASN A 122 6.87 -2.68 2.31
CA ASN A 122 7.80 -3.05 1.26
C ASN A 122 8.19 -4.54 1.28
N LEU A 123 8.18 -5.18 2.46
CA LEU A 123 8.49 -6.61 2.61
C LEU A 123 7.29 -7.54 2.42
N ASN A 124 6.07 -7.02 2.23
CA ASN A 124 4.87 -7.84 2.02
C ASN A 124 5.00 -8.90 0.90
N PRO A 125 5.60 -8.60 -0.27
CA PRO A 125 5.77 -9.61 -1.32
C PRO A 125 6.60 -10.82 -0.84
N ILE A 126 7.59 -10.61 0.03
CA ILE A 126 8.41 -11.68 0.60
C ILE A 126 7.63 -12.41 1.69
N TYR A 127 6.98 -11.68 2.60
CA TYR A 127 6.21 -12.27 3.70
C TYR A 127 5.09 -13.19 3.20
N HIS A 128 4.51 -12.87 2.04
CA HIS A 128 3.49 -13.69 1.40
C HIS A 128 4.03 -14.68 0.34
N GLY A 129 5.36 -14.81 0.22
CA GLY A 129 6.00 -15.81 -0.63
C GLY A 129 5.90 -15.56 -2.14
N PHE A 130 5.58 -14.33 -2.58
CA PHE A 130 5.53 -13.99 -4.01
C PHE A 130 6.91 -13.93 -4.66
N VAL A 131 7.92 -13.47 -3.91
CA VAL A 131 9.31 -13.35 -4.37
C VAL A 131 10.28 -13.63 -3.23
N LYS A 132 11.52 -14.00 -3.56
CA LYS A 132 12.62 -14.10 -2.58
C LYS A 132 13.42 -12.80 -2.47
N ASN A 133 13.47 -12.02 -3.56
CA ASN A 133 14.14 -10.73 -3.61
C ASN A 133 13.14 -9.64 -3.99
N LEU A 134 13.19 -8.48 -3.33
CA LEU A 134 12.28 -7.37 -3.65
C LEU A 134 12.48 -6.80 -5.06
N ASP A 135 13.66 -6.96 -5.64
CA ASP A 135 13.95 -6.51 -7.00
C ASP A 135 13.07 -7.22 -8.05
N ASP A 136 12.54 -8.39 -7.72
CA ASP A 136 11.70 -9.20 -8.60
C ASP A 136 10.21 -8.79 -8.55
N TYR A 137 9.82 -7.90 -7.63
CA TYR A 137 8.41 -7.50 -7.46
C TYR A 137 8.15 -6.06 -7.89
N LYS A 138 7.39 -5.89 -8.98
CA LYS A 138 7.16 -4.58 -9.61
C LYS A 138 6.11 -3.72 -8.91
N TYR A 139 5.19 -4.34 -8.17
CA TYR A 139 4.00 -3.67 -7.62
C TYR A 139 4.15 -3.28 -6.15
N VAL A 140 5.38 -2.90 -5.77
CA VAL A 140 5.73 -2.40 -4.43
C VAL A 140 6.55 -1.13 -4.56
N SER A 141 6.45 -0.25 -3.57
CA SER A 141 7.13 1.05 -3.58
C SER A 141 8.66 0.96 -3.54
N TYR A 142 9.23 -0.17 -3.12
CA TYR A 142 10.67 -0.32 -2.85
C TYR A 142 11.53 0.14 -4.03
N LEU A 143 11.28 -0.42 -5.22
CA LEU A 143 11.99 -0.05 -6.46
C LEU A 143 11.84 1.44 -6.79
N SER A 144 10.64 2.00 -6.55
CA SER A 144 10.39 3.42 -6.77
C SER A 144 11.09 4.31 -5.74
N LEU A 145 11.32 3.83 -4.51
CA LEU A 145 12.00 4.61 -3.46
C LEU A 145 13.51 4.68 -3.69
N ILE A 146 14.12 3.60 -4.19
CA ILE A 146 15.58 3.53 -4.41
C ILE A 146 16.02 4.01 -5.81
N SER A 147 15.09 4.17 -6.75
CA SER A 147 15.37 4.67 -8.11
C SER A 147 15.47 6.19 -8.17
N GLU A 148 16.17 6.71 -9.18
CA GLU A 148 16.23 8.15 -9.49
C GLU A 148 15.09 8.63 -10.40
N LYS A 149 14.27 7.71 -10.96
CA LYS A 149 13.15 8.07 -11.86
C LYS A 149 12.10 8.91 -11.14
N GLU A 150 11.26 9.65 -11.86
CA GLU A 150 10.12 10.35 -11.24
C GLU A 150 9.16 9.34 -10.58
N THR A 151 8.56 9.74 -9.45
CA THR A 151 7.62 8.90 -8.71
C THR A 151 6.50 9.73 -8.10
N LEU A 152 5.35 9.10 -7.87
CA LEU A 152 4.22 9.66 -7.14
C LEU A 152 4.42 9.61 -5.62
N LEU A 153 5.50 8.96 -5.16
CA LEU A 153 5.82 8.80 -3.75
C LEU A 153 6.48 10.05 -3.17
N LYS A 154 6.27 10.28 -1.88
CA LYS A 154 7.06 11.20 -1.04
C LYS A 154 8.46 10.64 -0.77
N ARG A 155 9.21 10.34 -1.84
CA ARG A 155 10.51 9.65 -1.77
C ARG A 155 11.49 10.40 -0.85
N LYS A 156 11.62 11.72 -1.02
CA LYS A 156 12.57 12.51 -0.24
C LYS A 156 12.26 12.43 1.25
N GLU A 157 11.00 12.59 1.61
CA GLU A 157 10.53 12.54 2.99
C GLU A 157 10.67 11.14 3.58
N VAL A 158 10.31 10.10 2.81
CA VAL A 158 10.50 8.69 3.21
C VAL A 158 11.97 8.40 3.48
N LEU A 159 12.86 8.71 2.54
CA LEU A 159 14.29 8.42 2.69
C LEU A 159 14.92 9.23 3.83
N SER A 160 14.44 10.45 4.07
CA SER A 160 14.88 11.27 5.21
C SER A 160 14.54 10.64 6.57
N LEU A 161 13.45 9.89 6.70
CA LEU A 161 13.14 9.14 7.94
C LEU A 161 14.20 8.08 8.26
N PHE A 162 14.92 7.62 7.24
CA PHE A 162 16.02 6.66 7.36
C PHE A 162 17.39 7.34 7.16
N GLU A 163 17.45 8.68 7.26
CA GLU A 163 18.62 9.53 6.97
C GLU A 163 19.01 9.55 5.48
N ASN A 164 19.05 8.40 4.80
CA ASN A 164 19.38 8.30 3.38
C ASN A 164 18.90 6.98 2.73
N LYS A 165 19.12 6.87 1.42
CA LYS A 165 18.78 5.69 0.60
C LYS A 165 19.45 4.40 1.05
N GLU A 166 20.71 4.45 1.47
CA GLU A 166 21.48 3.26 1.82
C GLU A 166 21.05 2.70 3.18
N ASN A 167 20.81 3.57 4.16
CA ASN A 167 20.22 3.19 5.44
C ASN A 167 18.80 2.61 5.27
N PHE A 168 17.98 3.16 4.37
CA PHE A 168 16.67 2.58 4.04
C PHE A 168 16.81 1.13 3.53
N LYS A 169 17.73 0.88 2.60
CA LYS A 169 18.01 -0.48 2.10
C LYS A 169 18.52 -1.39 3.22
N HIS A 170 19.41 -0.90 4.09
CA HIS A 170 19.92 -1.66 5.23
C HIS A 170 18.79 -2.14 6.14
N HIS A 171 17.87 -1.25 6.52
CA HIS A 171 16.70 -1.63 7.34
C HIS A 171 15.77 -2.64 6.66
N ILE A 172 15.64 -2.61 5.32
CA ILE A 172 14.88 -3.61 4.57
C ILE A 172 15.57 -4.97 4.64
N ILE A 173 16.88 -5.02 4.41
CA ILE A 173 17.68 -6.25 4.42
C ILE A 173 17.71 -6.87 5.81
N ASP A 174 18.00 -6.08 6.86
CA ASP A 174 18.01 -6.55 8.24
C ASP A 174 16.68 -7.21 8.61
N LYS A 175 15.58 -6.54 8.25
CA LYS A 175 14.25 -7.04 8.60
C LYS A 175 13.86 -8.29 7.81
N GLN A 176 14.33 -8.40 6.57
CA GLN A 176 14.19 -9.61 5.77
C GLN A 176 14.95 -10.80 6.37
N ILE A 177 16.18 -10.58 6.87
CA ILE A 177 16.98 -11.61 7.54
C ILE A 177 16.26 -12.09 8.80
N GLU A 178 15.82 -11.16 9.66
CA GLU A 178 15.07 -11.50 10.89
C GLU A 178 13.81 -12.35 10.58
N PHE A 179 13.08 -12.01 9.51
CA PHE A 179 11.93 -12.79 9.08
C PHE A 179 12.30 -14.20 8.62
N ASN A 180 13.37 -14.33 7.83
CA ASN A 180 13.83 -15.62 7.33
C ASN A 180 14.34 -16.53 8.45
N GLU A 181 14.98 -15.98 9.48
CA GLU A 181 15.42 -16.72 10.66
C GLU A 181 14.22 -17.28 11.44
N LYS A 182 13.24 -16.42 11.75
CA LYS A 182 11.98 -16.84 12.40
C LYS A 182 11.23 -17.91 11.60
N LEU A 183 11.21 -17.79 10.28
CA LEU A 183 10.55 -18.77 9.42
C LEU A 183 11.26 -20.13 9.47
N LYS A 184 12.60 -20.16 9.57
CA LYS A 184 13.35 -21.42 9.72
C LYS A 184 13.07 -22.09 11.06
N GLU A 185 13.00 -21.32 12.14
CA GLU A 185 12.65 -21.83 13.47
C GLU A 185 11.29 -22.53 13.45
N LEU A 186 10.28 -21.91 12.83
CA LEU A 186 8.92 -22.46 12.69
C LEU A 186 8.83 -23.73 11.81
N ILE A 187 9.79 -23.98 10.93
CA ILE A 187 9.81 -25.15 10.03
C ILE A 187 10.58 -26.34 10.65
N LEU A 188 11.42 -26.08 11.64
CA LEU A 188 12.21 -27.09 12.35
C LEU A 188 11.49 -27.70 13.56
N GLU A 189 10.32 -27.17 13.92
CA GLU A 189 9.36 -27.71 14.90
C GLU A 189 8.27 -28.54 14.21
#